data_AF-A0A6A4AQD7-F1
#
_entry.id   AF-A0A6A4AQD7-F1
#
_cell.length_a   1.000
_cell.length_b   1.000
_cell.length_c   1.000
_cell.angle_alpha   90.00
_cell.angle_beta   90.00
_cell.angle_gamma   90.00
#
_symmetry.space_group_name_H-M   'P 1'
#
loop_
_entity.id
_entity.type
_entity.pdbx_description
1 polymer ?
#
loop_
_entity_poly.entity_id
_entity_poly.type
_entity_poly.pdbx_seq_one_letter_code
_entity_poly.pdbx_strand_id
1 'polypeptide(L)'
;DADEEKKEDSGSGPTIGSKSAPLDFTQDPTPLSTPQTPQSKQHKHSASSRKFLLRPDPYTPSDKDALDPRKSLARTTEEARASLADHAVIWDEQRTDLQLVMRSGLDYLDAFALVSGDHLVHPRIPVRELTLMLAQMMYWGRLNHPPCAKYVPSWCYKKAESYLDNLDGAPARWPTLKKLRLDDSSGVMEALFSGVGESEDDEDRDVTFKSSVEFKPQAP
;
A
#
# COMPACT_ATOMS: atom_id res chain seq x y z
N ASP A 1 17.44 -59.54 -33.12
CA ASP A 1 16.83 -58.71 -34.16
C ASP A 1 17.03 -57.26 -33.73
N ALA A 2 17.93 -56.50 -34.35
CA ALA A 2 17.96 -56.12 -35.78
C ALA A 2 16.91 -55.02 -36.06
N ASP A 3 17.20 -53.93 -36.78
CA ASP A 3 18.42 -53.64 -37.56
C ASP A 3 18.66 -52.13 -37.76
N GLU A 4 19.85 -51.82 -38.31
CA GLU A 4 20.26 -50.73 -39.22
C GLU A 4 19.20 -49.75 -39.78
N GLU A 5 19.48 -48.57 -40.34
CA GLU A 5 20.59 -47.60 -40.53
C GLU A 5 20.00 -46.49 -41.47
N LYS A 6 20.71 -45.36 -41.67
CA LYS A 6 20.84 -44.55 -42.93
C LYS A 6 19.57 -44.29 -43.81
N LYS A 7 19.42 -43.10 -44.41
CA LYS A 7 20.30 -42.65 -45.51
C LYS A 7 20.04 -41.20 -45.95
N GLU A 8 21.00 -40.70 -46.70
CA GLU A 8 21.25 -39.34 -47.15
C GLU A 8 20.89 -39.15 -48.64
N ASP A 9 20.63 -37.88 -49.02
CA ASP A 9 20.95 -37.24 -50.31
C ASP A 9 20.20 -37.62 -51.63
N SER A 10 20.31 -36.68 -52.60
CA SER A 10 20.00 -36.74 -54.04
C SER A 10 18.51 -36.65 -54.44
N GLY A 11 18.05 -35.79 -55.36
CA GLY A 11 18.71 -34.73 -56.15
C GLY A 11 18.32 -34.74 -57.64
N SER A 12 17.89 -33.60 -58.23
CA SER A 12 17.96 -33.25 -59.68
C SER A 12 17.25 -31.92 -60.03
N GLY A 13 17.86 -31.08 -60.90
CA GLY A 13 17.27 -29.86 -61.50
C GLY A 13 16.68 -30.15 -62.90
N PRO A 14 17.01 -29.40 -63.99
CA PRO A 14 17.48 -28.01 -64.12
C PRO A 14 16.88 -27.22 -65.35
N THR A 15 17.15 -25.91 -65.50
CA THR A 15 17.18 -25.17 -66.81
C THR A 15 17.61 -23.69 -66.59
N ILE A 16 18.85 -23.29 -66.94
CA ILE A 16 19.30 -22.56 -68.16
C ILE A 16 18.71 -21.13 -68.29
N GLY A 17 19.51 -20.05 -68.43
CA GLY A 17 20.98 -19.96 -68.45
C GLY A 17 21.55 -18.53 -68.58
N SER A 18 22.89 -18.45 -68.61
CA SER A 18 23.76 -17.57 -69.45
C SER A 18 23.25 -16.15 -69.82
N LYS A 19 23.94 -15.02 -69.57
CA LYS A 19 25.38 -14.62 -69.49
C LYS A 19 25.44 -13.23 -68.79
N SER A 20 26.55 -12.58 -68.42
CA SER A 20 28.02 -12.80 -68.51
C SER A 20 28.75 -11.91 -67.47
N ALA A 21 30.08 -12.07 -67.32
CA ALA A 21 30.97 -11.22 -66.48
C ALA A 21 31.76 -10.20 -67.37
N PRO A 22 32.64 -9.30 -66.87
CA PRO A 22 33.62 -9.50 -65.79
C PRO A 22 33.53 -8.53 -64.59
N LEU A 23 34.21 -8.91 -63.51
CA LEU A 23 34.50 -8.09 -62.34
C LEU A 23 35.59 -7.05 -62.63
N ASP A 24 35.47 -5.85 -62.08
CA ASP A 24 36.58 -4.92 -61.86
C ASP A 24 36.76 -4.71 -60.35
N PHE A 25 38.00 -4.70 -59.89
CA PHE A 25 38.42 -4.62 -58.49
C PHE A 25 39.43 -3.48 -58.32
N THR A 26 38.94 -2.23 -58.27
CA THR A 26 39.82 -1.07 -58.04
C THR A 26 39.22 -0.06 -57.03
N GLN A 27 39.63 -0.23 -55.75
CA GLN A 27 39.92 0.81 -54.76
C GLN A 27 38.82 1.81 -54.27
N ASP A 28 38.47 1.69 -52.97
CA ASP A 28 37.99 2.77 -52.06
C ASP A 28 39.16 3.74 -51.72
N PRO A 29 38.97 4.92 -51.06
CA PRO A 29 37.73 5.58 -50.63
C PRO A 29 37.67 7.12 -50.85
N THR A 30 36.52 7.76 -50.55
CA THR A 30 36.34 9.00 -49.73
C THR A 30 34.90 9.55 -49.89
N PRO A 31 34.18 9.93 -48.81
CA PRO A 31 32.74 10.24 -48.88
C PRO A 31 32.42 11.73 -49.14
N LEU A 32 31.26 12.01 -49.74
CA LEU A 32 30.66 13.34 -49.78
C LEU A 32 29.35 13.35 -48.96
N SER A 33 29.35 14.15 -47.89
CA SER A 33 28.23 14.28 -46.95
C SER A 33 27.01 14.98 -47.57
N THR A 34 25.81 14.45 -47.30
CA THR A 34 24.54 15.17 -47.50
C THR A 34 23.66 15.01 -46.25
N PRO A 35 23.30 16.08 -45.52
CA PRO A 35 22.50 15.97 -44.31
C PRO A 35 21.00 15.88 -44.64
N GLN A 36 20.39 14.71 -44.41
CA GLN A 36 18.93 14.58 -44.45
C GLN A 36 18.33 14.70 -43.04
N THR A 37 17.50 15.74 -42.90
CA THR A 37 16.28 15.87 -42.09
C THR A 37 16.27 15.27 -40.66
N PRO A 38 16.07 16.07 -39.60
CA PRO A 38 16.00 15.54 -38.23
C PRO A 38 14.80 14.61 -38.07
N GLN A 39 15.09 13.35 -37.72
CA GLN A 39 14.05 12.42 -37.28
C GLN A 39 13.28 13.02 -36.10
N SER A 40 11.96 13.06 -36.22
CA SER A 40 11.08 13.48 -35.14
C SER A 40 11.34 12.62 -33.90
N LYS A 41 12.02 13.19 -32.91
CA LYS A 41 12.12 12.59 -31.59
C LYS A 41 10.74 12.67 -30.97
N GLN A 42 9.93 11.64 -31.20
CA GLN A 42 8.96 11.25 -30.18
C GLN A 42 9.77 10.89 -28.94
N HIS A 43 9.92 11.87 -28.05
CA HIS A 43 10.30 11.65 -26.67
C HIS A 43 9.21 10.76 -26.07
N LYS A 44 9.35 9.44 -26.22
CA LYS A 44 8.86 8.53 -25.20
C LYS A 44 9.46 9.06 -23.91
N HIS A 45 8.61 9.55 -23.02
CA HIS A 45 9.02 9.85 -21.67
C HIS A 45 9.49 8.52 -21.10
N SER A 46 10.80 8.31 -21.12
CA SER A 46 11.45 7.27 -20.36
C SER A 46 11.19 7.65 -18.92
N ALA A 47 10.10 7.10 -18.37
CA ALA A 47 9.78 7.22 -16.97
C ALA A 47 11.04 6.76 -16.24
N SER A 48 11.74 7.72 -15.64
CA SER A 48 13.02 7.48 -14.97
C SER A 48 12.85 6.23 -14.13
N SER A 49 13.68 5.20 -14.38
CA SER A 49 13.60 3.89 -13.73
C SER A 49 13.94 4.02 -12.25
N ARG A 50 13.04 4.67 -11.51
CA ARG A 50 12.94 4.64 -10.07
C ARG A 50 12.79 3.17 -9.74
N LYS A 51 13.84 2.64 -9.12
CA LYS A 51 13.98 1.26 -8.65
C LYS A 51 12.99 0.95 -7.53
N PHE A 52 11.70 1.00 -7.86
CA PHE A 52 10.61 0.60 -7.00
C PHE A 52 10.67 -0.92 -6.82
N LEU A 53 10.46 -1.37 -5.59
CA LEU A 53 10.14 -2.78 -5.36
C LEU A 53 8.72 -3.01 -5.86
N LEU A 54 8.58 -3.56 -7.07
CA LEU A 54 7.29 -3.84 -7.70
C LEU A 54 6.60 -5.07 -7.08
N ARG A 55 7.38 -5.93 -6.43
CA ARG A 55 6.93 -7.15 -5.74
C ARG A 55 7.66 -7.27 -4.40
N PRO A 56 7.00 -7.85 -3.37
CA PRO A 56 7.66 -8.14 -2.12
C PRO A 56 8.65 -9.29 -2.32
N ASP A 57 9.63 -9.40 -1.43
CA ASP A 57 10.53 -10.54 -1.34
C ASP A 57 10.67 -10.96 0.14
N PRO A 58 10.28 -12.20 0.51
CA PRO A 58 9.67 -13.24 -0.34
C PRO A 58 8.21 -12.95 -0.73
N TYR A 59 7.74 -13.59 -1.81
CA TYR A 59 6.37 -13.48 -2.31
C TYR A 59 5.68 -14.85 -2.39
N THR A 60 4.53 -14.98 -1.69
CA THR A 60 3.72 -16.20 -1.65
C THR A 60 2.23 -15.81 -1.76
N PRO A 61 1.73 -15.46 -2.96
CA PRO A 61 0.37 -14.98 -3.13
C PRO A 61 -0.67 -16.00 -2.65
N SER A 62 -1.75 -15.49 -2.04
CA SER A 62 -2.88 -16.29 -1.60
C SER A 62 -3.94 -16.41 -2.70
N ASP A 63 -4.65 -17.53 -2.72
CA ASP A 63 -5.83 -17.75 -3.59
C ASP A 63 -7.06 -16.92 -3.20
N LYS A 64 -7.03 -16.25 -2.03
CA LYS A 64 -8.12 -15.36 -1.61
C LYS A 64 -7.96 -14.00 -2.30
N ASP A 65 -9.03 -13.52 -2.92
CA ASP A 65 -9.10 -12.15 -3.42
C ASP A 65 -9.22 -11.09 -2.30
N ALA A 66 -9.03 -9.83 -2.68
CA ALA A 66 -9.31 -8.67 -1.85
C ALA A 66 -10.81 -8.49 -1.59
N LEU A 67 -11.21 -7.62 -0.65
CA LEU A 67 -12.62 -7.40 -0.34
C LEU A 67 -13.35 -6.84 -1.58
N ASP A 68 -14.44 -7.53 -1.97
CA ASP A 68 -15.33 -7.17 -3.07
C ASP A 68 -15.78 -5.70 -2.97
N PRO A 69 -15.59 -4.86 -4.00
CA PRO A 69 -16.04 -3.46 -4.00
C PRO A 69 -17.53 -3.26 -3.73
N ARG A 70 -18.37 -4.30 -3.89
CA ARG A 70 -19.80 -4.28 -3.59
C ARG A 70 -20.12 -4.49 -2.11
N LYS A 71 -19.14 -4.92 -1.30
CA LYS A 71 -19.29 -5.13 0.15
C LYS A 71 -18.79 -3.90 0.90
N SER A 72 -19.67 -3.28 1.66
CA SER A 72 -19.29 -2.24 2.62
C SER A 72 -18.45 -2.82 3.75
N LEU A 73 -17.57 -1.98 4.32
CA LEU A 73 -16.92 -2.27 5.60
C LEU A 73 -17.98 -2.33 6.71
N ALA A 74 -17.72 -3.13 7.75
CA ALA A 74 -18.67 -3.39 8.83
C ALA A 74 -18.87 -2.20 9.78
N ARG A 75 -17.89 -1.30 9.87
CA ARG A 75 -17.96 -0.04 10.62
C ARG A 75 -17.60 1.17 9.76
N THR A 76 -18.26 2.28 10.06
CA THR A 76 -17.84 3.63 9.67
C THR A 76 -16.50 3.99 10.32
N THR A 77 -15.89 5.09 9.86
CA THR A 77 -14.69 5.64 10.50
C THR A 77 -14.99 6.11 11.92
N GLU A 78 -16.17 6.69 12.16
CA GLU A 78 -16.60 7.21 13.46
C GLU A 78 -16.72 6.09 14.50
N GLU A 79 -17.41 5.00 14.16
CA GLU A 79 -17.55 3.84 15.06
C GLU A 79 -16.20 3.15 15.35
N ALA A 80 -15.31 3.09 14.35
CA ALA A 80 -13.97 2.55 14.55
C ALA A 80 -13.10 3.48 15.43
N ARG A 81 -13.23 4.81 15.29
CA ARG A 81 -12.60 5.80 16.16
C ARG A 81 -13.14 5.73 17.59
N ALA A 82 -14.46 5.60 17.76
CA ALA A 82 -15.10 5.46 19.06
C ALA A 82 -14.65 4.17 19.78
N SER A 83 -14.39 3.08 19.05
CA SER A 83 -13.81 1.85 19.63
C SER A 83 -12.36 1.99 20.13
N LEU A 84 -11.69 3.13 19.91
CA LEU A 84 -10.42 3.45 20.53
C LEU A 84 -10.54 4.22 21.86
N ALA A 85 -11.74 4.51 22.37
CA ALA A 85 -11.90 5.28 23.61
C ALA A 85 -11.17 4.66 24.83
N ASP A 86 -11.14 3.32 24.90
CA ASP A 86 -10.43 2.56 25.95
C ASP A 86 -8.92 2.37 25.67
N HIS A 87 -8.41 2.99 24.61
CA HIS A 87 -7.03 2.83 24.15
C HIS A 87 -6.33 4.19 24.04
N ALA A 88 -5.13 4.28 24.61
CA ALA A 88 -4.26 5.45 24.47
C ALA A 88 -3.64 5.51 23.06
N VAL A 89 -4.48 5.73 22.04
CA VAL A 89 -4.17 5.56 20.62
C VAL A 89 -4.94 6.58 19.78
N ILE A 90 -4.22 7.47 19.09
CA ILE A 90 -4.83 8.45 18.18
C ILE A 90 -5.15 7.77 16.84
N TRP A 91 -6.43 7.77 16.43
CA TRP A 91 -6.91 7.15 15.19
C TRP A 91 -6.15 7.62 13.94
N ASP A 92 -5.99 8.93 13.76
CA ASP A 92 -5.42 9.53 12.55
C ASP A 92 -3.92 9.27 12.40
N GLU A 93 -3.23 8.89 13.47
CA GLU A 93 -1.83 8.45 13.42
C GLU A 93 -1.66 6.98 13.03
N GLN A 94 -2.76 6.19 13.02
CA GLN A 94 -2.68 4.77 12.71
C GLN A 94 -2.45 4.53 11.22
N ARG A 95 -1.71 3.45 10.92
CA ARG A 95 -1.44 3.03 9.54
C ARG A 95 -2.75 2.62 8.85
N THR A 96 -2.86 2.92 7.56
CA THR A 96 -4.14 2.81 6.82
C THR A 96 -4.70 1.38 6.79
N ASP A 97 -3.84 0.35 6.76
CA ASP A 97 -4.28 -1.04 6.89
C ASP A 97 -4.92 -1.34 8.25
N LEU A 98 -4.33 -0.87 9.35
CA LEU A 98 -4.89 -1.02 10.69
C LEU A 98 -6.29 -0.36 10.79
N GLN A 99 -6.42 0.87 10.30
CA GLN A 99 -7.71 1.56 10.21
C GLN A 99 -8.75 0.76 9.41
N LEU A 100 -8.37 0.24 8.23
CA LEU A 100 -9.27 -0.52 7.36
C LEU A 100 -9.66 -1.88 7.97
N VAL A 101 -8.75 -2.54 8.69
CA VAL A 101 -9.03 -3.79 9.39
C VAL A 101 -9.95 -3.58 10.59
N MET A 102 -9.76 -2.52 11.39
CA MET A 102 -10.71 -2.15 12.45
C MET A 102 -12.11 -1.84 11.88
N ARG A 103 -12.17 -1.16 10.73
CA ARG A 103 -13.43 -0.94 10.00
C ARG A 103 -14.05 -2.22 9.42
N SER A 104 -13.28 -3.30 9.28
CA SER A 104 -13.82 -4.63 8.93
C SER A 104 -14.52 -5.36 10.09
N GLY A 105 -14.54 -4.76 11.30
CA GLY A 105 -15.25 -5.27 12.47
C GLY A 105 -14.36 -5.82 13.59
N LEU A 106 -13.04 -5.83 13.43
CA LEU A 106 -12.11 -6.24 14.52
C LEU A 106 -11.90 -5.11 15.52
N ASP A 107 -11.59 -5.44 16.78
CA ASP A 107 -11.10 -4.45 17.75
C ASP A 107 -9.65 -4.02 17.44
N TYR A 108 -9.12 -3.09 18.23
CA TYR A 108 -7.77 -2.57 18.03
C TYR A 108 -6.67 -3.64 18.19
N LEU A 109 -6.78 -4.51 19.20
CA LEU A 109 -5.74 -5.49 19.53
C LEU A 109 -5.71 -6.62 18.50
N ASP A 110 -6.88 -7.14 18.11
CA ASP A 110 -7.05 -8.12 17.04
C ASP A 110 -6.60 -7.56 15.69
N ALA A 111 -6.98 -6.31 15.37
CA ALA A 111 -6.57 -5.66 14.13
C ALA A 111 -5.04 -5.42 14.09
N PHE A 112 -4.45 -5.00 15.21
CA PHE A 112 -3.01 -4.81 15.34
C PHE A 112 -2.25 -6.13 15.22
N ALA A 113 -2.71 -7.20 15.87
CA ALA A 113 -2.13 -8.54 15.76
C ALA A 113 -2.21 -9.09 14.32
N LEU A 114 -3.34 -8.87 13.62
CA LEU A 114 -3.51 -9.28 12.23
C LEU A 114 -2.54 -8.52 11.29
N VAL A 115 -2.38 -7.21 11.48
CA VAL A 115 -1.60 -6.32 10.61
C VAL A 115 -0.08 -6.36 10.89
N SER A 116 0.31 -6.73 12.10
CA SER A 116 1.72 -6.89 12.50
C SER A 116 2.26 -8.31 12.31
N GLY A 117 1.39 -9.33 12.29
CA GLY A 117 1.75 -10.73 12.04
C GLY A 117 1.74 -11.15 10.56
N ASP A 118 2.22 -12.36 10.28
CA ASP A 118 2.30 -12.97 8.93
C ASP A 118 0.94 -13.53 8.46
N HIS A 119 -0.06 -12.65 8.38
CA HIS A 119 -1.48 -13.00 8.15
C HIS A 119 -2.07 -12.40 6.86
N LEU A 120 -3.17 -12.99 6.39
CA LEU A 120 -3.94 -12.54 5.24
C LEU A 120 -4.81 -11.32 5.59
N VAL A 121 -4.31 -10.11 5.30
CA VAL A 121 -5.04 -8.86 5.56
C VAL A 121 -5.93 -8.43 4.38
N HIS A 122 -5.48 -8.66 3.13
CA HIS A 122 -6.16 -8.17 1.93
C HIS A 122 -7.63 -8.59 1.76
N PRO A 123 -8.13 -9.76 2.22
CA PRO A 123 -9.55 -10.10 2.09
C PRO A 123 -10.49 -9.21 2.92
N ARG A 124 -9.94 -8.38 3.82
CA ARG A 124 -10.66 -7.39 4.63
C ARG A 124 -10.57 -5.96 4.07
N ILE A 125 -9.70 -5.72 3.08
CA ILE A 125 -9.44 -4.39 2.53
C ILE A 125 -10.08 -4.27 1.14
N PRO A 126 -10.91 -3.24 0.86
CA PRO A 126 -11.50 -3.06 -0.45
C PRO A 126 -10.44 -2.79 -1.52
N VAL A 127 -10.69 -3.27 -2.74
CA VAL A 127 -9.72 -3.24 -3.86
C VAL A 127 -9.09 -1.87 -4.10
N ARG A 128 -9.86 -0.79 -3.99
CA ARG A 128 -9.40 0.58 -4.24
C ARG A 128 -8.37 0.99 -3.20
N GLU A 129 -8.69 0.83 -1.93
CA GLU A 129 -7.85 1.18 -0.80
C GLU A 129 -6.59 0.29 -0.75
N LEU A 130 -6.71 -1.00 -1.08
CA LEU A 130 -5.56 -1.90 -1.28
C LEU A 130 -4.64 -1.40 -2.40
N THR A 131 -5.19 -0.94 -3.53
CA THR A 131 -4.40 -0.41 -4.65
C THR A 131 -3.60 0.83 -4.23
N LEU A 132 -4.23 1.79 -3.55
CA LEU A 132 -3.59 3.00 -3.05
C LEU A 132 -2.47 2.68 -2.04
N MET A 133 -2.74 1.75 -1.13
CA MET A 133 -1.79 1.29 -0.12
C MET A 133 -0.57 0.61 -0.74
N LEU A 134 -0.76 -0.30 -1.70
CA LEU A 134 0.34 -0.94 -2.42
C LEU A 134 1.18 0.08 -3.20
N ALA A 135 0.53 1.03 -3.89
CA ALA A 135 1.22 2.09 -4.62
C ALA A 135 2.12 2.94 -3.69
N GLN A 136 1.64 3.30 -2.50
CA GLN A 136 2.45 3.95 -1.48
C GLN A 136 3.64 3.07 -1.04
N MET A 137 3.41 1.80 -0.69
CA MET A 137 4.48 0.88 -0.27
C MET A 137 5.55 0.68 -1.35
N MET A 138 5.13 0.53 -2.62
CA MET A 138 6.02 0.36 -3.78
C MET A 138 6.85 1.62 -4.02
N TYR A 139 6.21 2.80 -4.03
CA TYR A 139 6.88 4.09 -4.25
C TYR A 139 7.93 4.37 -3.18
N TRP A 140 7.58 4.12 -1.90
CA TRP A 140 8.45 4.39 -0.75
C TRP A 140 9.38 3.23 -0.39
N GLY A 141 9.42 2.15 -1.18
CA GLY A 141 10.30 0.99 -0.96
C GLY A 141 10.01 0.21 0.33
N ARG A 142 8.78 0.27 0.83
CA ARG A 142 8.35 -0.36 2.10
C ARG A 142 7.66 -1.72 1.92
N LEU A 143 7.66 -2.28 0.72
CA LEU A 143 6.88 -3.47 0.37
C LEU A 143 7.23 -4.74 1.18
N ASN A 144 8.48 -4.86 1.65
CA ASN A 144 8.95 -6.00 2.46
C ASN A 144 8.75 -5.79 3.97
N HIS A 145 8.21 -4.64 4.40
CA HIS A 145 8.09 -4.29 5.82
C HIS A 145 6.75 -4.70 6.48
N PRO A 146 5.59 -4.65 5.81
CA PRO A 146 4.35 -5.24 6.32
C PRO A 146 4.24 -6.70 5.84
N PRO A 147 4.16 -7.70 6.74
CA PRO A 147 4.10 -9.10 6.33
C PRO A 147 2.90 -9.40 5.41
N CYS A 148 1.80 -8.66 5.56
CA CYS A 148 0.61 -8.84 4.74
C CYS A 148 0.83 -8.67 3.23
N ALA A 149 1.84 -7.91 2.79
CA ALA A 149 2.12 -7.68 1.37
C ALA A 149 2.48 -8.99 0.64
N LYS A 150 3.28 -9.85 1.29
CA LYS A 150 3.73 -11.16 0.77
C LYS A 150 2.61 -12.05 0.22
N TYR A 151 1.38 -11.90 0.73
CA TYR A 151 0.23 -12.73 0.37
C TYR A 151 -0.73 -12.11 -0.66
N VAL A 152 -0.53 -10.85 -1.05
CA VAL A 152 -1.50 -10.12 -1.87
C VAL A 152 -1.54 -10.68 -3.31
N PRO A 153 -2.73 -10.90 -3.90
CA PRO A 153 -2.87 -11.40 -5.27
C PRO A 153 -2.12 -10.57 -6.32
N SER A 154 -1.56 -11.25 -7.32
CA SER A 154 -0.61 -10.63 -8.26
C SER A 154 -1.21 -9.51 -9.11
N TRP A 155 -2.53 -9.51 -9.30
CA TRP A 155 -3.28 -8.51 -10.05
C TRP A 155 -3.43 -7.18 -9.27
N CYS A 156 -3.46 -7.21 -7.93
CA CYS A 156 -3.57 -6.00 -7.12
C CYS A 156 -2.34 -5.11 -7.30
N TYR A 157 -1.15 -5.73 -7.34
CA TYR A 157 0.10 -5.07 -7.70
C TYR A 157 0.07 -4.47 -9.11
N LYS A 158 -0.36 -5.22 -10.13
CA LYS A 158 -0.48 -4.69 -11.51
C LYS A 158 -1.36 -3.44 -11.57
N LYS A 159 -2.41 -3.39 -10.75
CA LYS A 159 -3.28 -2.23 -10.60
C LYS A 159 -2.61 -1.06 -9.87
N ALA A 160 -1.74 -1.34 -8.90
CA ALA A 160 -0.93 -0.34 -8.20
C ALA A 160 0.22 0.21 -9.06
N GLU A 161 0.87 -0.65 -9.86
CA GLU A 161 1.83 -0.28 -10.91
C GLU A 161 1.17 0.71 -11.88
N SER A 162 0.04 0.33 -12.48
CA SER A 162 -0.73 1.20 -13.38
C SER A 162 -1.22 2.49 -12.71
N TYR A 163 -1.58 2.48 -11.42
CA TYR A 163 -1.92 3.69 -10.68
C TYR A 163 -0.73 4.64 -10.52
N LEU A 164 0.48 4.12 -10.24
CA LEU A 164 1.71 4.92 -10.13
C LEU A 164 2.15 5.50 -11.49
N ASP A 165 1.97 4.76 -12.58
CA ASP A 165 2.31 5.23 -13.94
C ASP A 165 1.44 6.42 -14.38
N ASN A 166 0.22 6.53 -13.85
CA ASN A 166 -0.71 7.63 -14.13
C ASN A 166 -0.71 8.74 -13.06
N LEU A 167 0.21 8.70 -12.09
CA LEU A 167 0.26 9.67 -10.98
C LEU A 167 1.33 10.73 -11.24
N ASP A 168 0.89 11.98 -11.44
CA ASP A 168 1.75 13.16 -11.71
C ASP A 168 2.64 13.62 -10.51
N GLY A 169 2.88 12.75 -9.52
CA GLY A 169 3.61 13.11 -8.31
C GLY A 169 3.95 11.93 -7.39
N ALA A 170 4.44 12.27 -6.21
CA ALA A 170 4.66 11.29 -5.14
C ALA A 170 3.35 11.02 -4.38
N PRO A 171 2.94 9.76 -4.17
CA PRO A 171 1.84 9.45 -3.27
C PRO A 171 2.24 9.74 -1.81
N ALA A 172 1.26 9.90 -0.92
CA ALA A 172 1.49 10.12 0.50
C ALA A 172 2.46 9.08 1.12
N ARG A 173 3.24 9.51 2.12
CA ARG A 173 4.29 8.67 2.72
C ARG A 173 3.69 7.47 3.44
N TRP A 174 4.16 6.26 3.13
CA TRP A 174 3.75 5.06 3.86
C TRP A 174 4.28 5.12 5.32
N PRO A 175 3.41 5.22 6.34
CA PRO A 175 3.87 5.41 7.71
C PRO A 175 4.39 4.10 8.32
N THR A 176 5.31 4.24 9.28
CA THR A 176 5.79 3.10 10.05
C THR A 176 4.72 2.73 11.08
N LEU A 177 4.43 1.43 11.22
CA LEU A 177 3.53 0.94 12.26
C LEU A 177 4.20 1.17 13.62
N LYS A 178 3.69 2.14 14.41
CA LYS A 178 4.11 2.34 15.81
C LYS A 178 3.78 1.05 16.56
N LYS A 179 4.78 0.43 17.21
CA LYS A 179 4.50 -0.63 18.19
C LYS A 179 3.99 0.05 19.44
N LEU A 180 2.90 -0.45 20.02
CA LEU A 180 2.33 0.06 21.27
C LEU A 180 3.37 -0.07 22.40
N ARG A 181 4.14 0.98 22.64
CA ARG A 181 4.96 1.15 23.83
C ARG A 181 4.29 2.19 24.72
N LEU A 182 4.07 1.79 25.96
CA LEU A 182 3.41 2.59 26.99
C LEU A 182 4.12 3.94 27.27
N ASP A 183 5.41 4.05 26.91
CA ASP A 183 6.25 5.24 27.11
C ASP A 183 6.05 6.39 26.11
N ASP A 184 5.37 6.20 24.97
CA ASP A 184 5.09 7.31 24.01
C ASP A 184 3.89 8.16 24.49
N SER A 185 3.87 8.45 25.79
CA SER A 185 2.71 8.95 26.52
C SER A 185 2.38 10.41 26.20
N SER A 186 3.37 11.23 25.79
CA SER A 186 3.20 12.70 25.80
C SER A 186 2.02 13.20 24.94
N GLY A 187 1.78 12.59 23.78
CA GLY A 187 0.65 12.94 22.91
C GLY A 187 -0.71 12.45 23.41
N VAL A 188 -0.76 11.36 24.19
CA VAL A 188 -2.03 10.86 24.76
C VAL A 188 -2.43 11.64 26.02
N MET A 189 -1.46 12.17 26.79
CA MET A 189 -1.77 13.13 27.86
C MET A 189 -2.36 14.42 27.26
N GLU A 190 -1.75 14.98 26.22
CA GLU A 190 -2.23 16.19 25.55
C GLU A 190 -3.68 16.05 25.03
N ALA A 191 -4.00 14.90 24.42
CA ALA A 191 -5.36 14.59 23.96
C ALA A 191 -6.36 14.40 25.11
N LEU A 192 -5.95 13.83 26.24
CA LEU A 192 -6.78 13.69 27.45
C LEU A 192 -7.05 15.05 28.12
N PHE A 193 -6.09 15.96 28.14
CA PHE A 193 -6.25 17.28 28.77
C PHE A 193 -6.94 18.31 27.87
N SER A 194 -6.84 18.19 26.54
CA SER A 194 -7.50 19.10 25.59
C SER A 194 -9.05 18.97 25.54
N GLY A 195 -9.63 17.98 26.23
CA GLY A 195 -11.08 17.81 26.36
C GLY A 195 -11.71 18.50 27.57
N VAL A 196 -10.91 19.02 28.50
CA VAL A 196 -11.39 19.67 29.74
C VAL A 196 -11.39 21.17 29.55
N GLY A 197 -12.45 21.70 28.93
CA GLY A 197 -12.68 23.13 28.84
C GLY A 197 -12.97 23.73 30.22
N GLU A 198 -12.37 24.88 30.51
CA GLU A 198 -12.54 25.64 31.74
C GLU A 198 -14.02 26.04 31.93
N SER A 199 -14.63 25.58 33.03
CA SER A 199 -15.90 26.10 33.53
C SER A 199 -15.64 26.91 34.81
N GLU A 200 -15.13 28.12 34.63
CA GLU A 200 -15.17 29.15 35.67
C GLU A 200 -16.59 29.75 35.71
N ASP A 201 -17.34 29.47 36.77
CA ASP A 201 -18.43 30.33 37.24
C ASP A 201 -18.56 30.16 38.76
N ASP A 202 -17.95 31.09 39.49
CA ASP A 202 -18.10 31.25 40.94
C ASP A 202 -19.53 31.71 41.27
N GLU A 203 -20.18 31.08 42.24
CA GLU A 203 -20.92 31.84 43.27
C GLU A 203 -20.97 31.04 44.58
N ASP A 204 -20.13 31.45 45.55
CA ASP A 204 -20.26 31.08 46.95
C ASP A 204 -21.67 31.35 47.46
N ARG A 205 -22.34 30.31 47.97
CA ARG A 205 -23.56 30.47 48.76
C ARG A 205 -23.44 29.71 50.07
N ASP A 206 -22.99 30.44 51.08
CA ASP A 206 -22.94 30.02 52.49
C ASP A 206 -24.26 29.37 52.93
N VAL A 207 -24.26 28.04 52.99
CA VAL A 207 -25.34 27.28 53.63
C VAL A 207 -25.14 27.32 55.14
N THR A 208 -25.59 28.41 55.76
CA THR A 208 -25.58 28.60 57.23
C THR A 208 -26.36 27.48 57.93
N PHE A 209 -25.64 26.42 58.33
CA PHE A 209 -26.22 25.24 58.94
C PHE A 209 -26.69 25.54 60.37
N LYS A 210 -27.95 25.96 60.51
CA LYS A 210 -28.57 26.20 61.83
C LYS A 210 -28.84 24.88 62.55
N SER A 211 -27.85 24.37 63.26
CA SER A 211 -28.02 23.28 64.22
C SER A 211 -28.88 23.75 65.41
N SER A 212 -30.15 23.35 65.41
CA SER A 212 -31.01 23.42 66.60
C SER A 212 -31.60 22.04 66.85
N VAL A 213 -30.92 21.27 67.70
CA VAL A 213 -31.50 20.11 68.38
C VAL A 213 -31.72 20.53 69.82
N GLU A 214 -32.90 21.09 70.11
CA GLU A 214 -33.32 21.27 71.50
C GLU A 214 -33.78 19.92 72.05
N PHE A 215 -32.87 19.22 72.72
CA PHE A 215 -33.18 18.00 73.44
C PHE A 215 -33.90 18.35 74.75
N LYS A 216 -35.18 18.02 74.84
CA LYS A 216 -35.98 18.22 76.05
C LYS A 216 -36.59 16.88 76.52
N PRO A 217 -35.99 16.22 77.52
CA PRO A 217 -36.57 15.02 78.10
C PRO A 217 -37.61 15.42 79.15
N GLN A 218 -38.83 14.92 79.03
CA GLN A 218 -39.71 14.78 80.20
C GLN A 218 -40.66 13.61 80.03
N ALA A 219 -40.61 12.72 81.01
CA ALA A 219 -41.54 11.63 81.29
C ALA A 219 -41.84 11.68 82.81
N PRO A 220 -42.82 10.91 83.32
CA PRO A 220 -43.90 10.21 82.63
C PRO A 220 -45.26 10.93 82.72
#